data_AF-A0A973ZEY0-F1
#
_entry.id   AF-A0A973ZEY0-F1
#
_cell.length_a   1.000
_cell.length_b   1.000
_cell.length_c   1.000
_cell.angle_alpha   90.00
_cell.angle_beta   90.00
_cell.angle_gamma   90.00
#
_symmetry.space_group_name_H-M   'P 1'
#
loop_
_entity.id
_entity.type
_entity.pdbx_description
1 polymer ?
#
loop_
_entity_poly.entity_id
_entity_poly.type
_entity_poly.pdbx_seq_one_letter_code
_entity_poly.pdbx_strand_id
1 'polypeptide(L)'
;MEFVPATSRLLAANRAAAAYYAAQLRRVGAAQRYLVERGIEAAAGSWWQPGYAPGGWTALLDRLTGLGFTPQELLSAGLARQARTGRLVDYLHHRVVFPIHDLRCNVIGFTGRDLSGRPDAPKYLNTPTTVVYHKAEALFGLGPLLARRRRRDRRPVRVVVVEGAADAIAVHRMAHDHAELLLPVALCGIVLTEQHLRLLTTALAGAPAPPLTLVLDGDEAGRQAFERWLPLLHGWPGAVETATLPDGSDPADLLVRLGPESALRTVLDRVRPAQLARLDRILDRLDPAVLDLWEPETRVRVWRAITPCFRADPRRGADLAALASARLGLPLADVMSGVVNEIA
;
A
#
# COMPACT_ATOMS: atom_id res chain seq x y z
N MET A 1 37.13 -2.59 -11.48
CA MET A 1 35.93 -1.86 -11.93
C MET A 1 34.80 -2.88 -11.94
N GLU A 2 33.89 -2.81 -10.98
CA GLU A 2 32.81 -3.79 -10.85
C GLU A 2 31.87 -3.65 -12.05
N PHE A 3 31.64 -4.74 -12.79
CA PHE A 3 30.80 -4.70 -13.98
C PHE A 3 29.35 -4.47 -13.56
N VAL A 4 28.83 -3.28 -13.88
CA VAL A 4 27.41 -2.94 -13.69
C VAL A 4 26.67 -3.26 -14.99
N PRO A 5 25.76 -4.25 -15.00
CA PRO A 5 25.03 -4.59 -16.21
C PRO A 5 24.14 -3.42 -16.67
N ALA A 6 23.94 -3.31 -17.98
CA ALA A 6 23.10 -2.27 -18.55
C ALA A 6 21.65 -2.36 -18.05
N THR A 7 21.03 -1.23 -17.74
CA THR A 7 19.62 -1.14 -17.28
C THR A 7 18.66 -1.90 -18.20
N SER A 8 18.85 -1.82 -19.52
CA SER A 8 18.03 -2.53 -20.50
C SER A 8 18.07 -4.05 -20.33
N ARG A 9 19.21 -4.61 -19.93
CA ARG A 9 19.37 -6.05 -19.66
C ARG A 9 18.66 -6.47 -18.38
N LEU A 10 18.72 -5.65 -17.33
CA LEU A 10 17.98 -5.92 -16.08
C LEU A 10 16.47 -5.90 -16.31
N LEU A 11 15.96 -4.91 -17.04
CA LEU A 11 14.54 -4.83 -17.40
C LEU A 11 14.10 -6.01 -18.28
N ALA A 12 14.95 -6.45 -19.21
CA ALA A 12 14.69 -7.63 -20.04
C ALA A 12 14.66 -8.92 -19.20
N ALA A 13 15.57 -9.08 -18.24
CA ALA A 13 15.60 -10.22 -17.32
C ALA A 13 14.34 -10.26 -16.45
N ASN A 14 13.94 -9.13 -15.87
CA ASN A 14 12.71 -9.01 -15.09
C ASN A 14 11.46 -9.33 -15.92
N ARG A 15 11.39 -8.85 -17.17
CA ARG A 15 10.29 -9.20 -18.08
C ARG A 15 10.23 -10.70 -18.37
N ALA A 16 11.38 -11.32 -18.63
CA ALA A 16 11.47 -12.77 -18.84
C ALA A 16 11.08 -13.57 -17.58
N ALA A 17 11.48 -13.09 -16.40
CA ALA A 17 11.10 -13.68 -15.12
C ALA A 17 9.59 -13.58 -14.87
N ALA A 18 8.97 -12.42 -15.12
CA ALA A 18 7.53 -12.24 -15.00
C ALA A 18 6.76 -13.22 -15.91
N ALA A 19 7.19 -13.37 -17.16
CA ALA A 19 6.60 -14.33 -18.09
C ALA A 19 6.76 -15.78 -17.61
N TYR A 20 7.92 -16.13 -17.06
CA TYR A 20 8.16 -17.45 -16.48
C TYR A 20 7.22 -17.71 -15.28
N TYR A 21 7.17 -16.79 -14.31
CA TYR A 21 6.32 -16.94 -13.14
C TYR A 21 4.83 -17.01 -13.52
N ALA A 22 4.36 -16.21 -14.47
CA ALA A 22 2.99 -16.27 -14.96
C ALA A 22 2.66 -17.64 -15.59
N ALA A 23 3.62 -18.26 -16.29
CA ALA A 23 3.45 -19.62 -16.81
C ALA A 23 3.41 -20.68 -15.70
N GLN A 24 4.19 -20.50 -14.62
CA GLN A 24 4.19 -21.41 -13.47
C GLN A 24 2.89 -21.33 -12.67
N LEU A 25 2.29 -20.15 -12.52
CA LEU A 25 1.02 -19.97 -11.81
C LEU A 25 -0.07 -20.93 -12.33
N ARG A 26 -0.14 -21.11 -13.65
CA ARG A 26 -1.14 -21.97 -14.30
C ARG A 26 -0.96 -23.46 -14.00
N ARG A 27 0.22 -23.85 -13.53
CA ARG A 27 0.60 -25.25 -13.26
C ARG A 27 0.47 -25.64 -11.79
N VAL A 28 0.29 -24.67 -10.90
CA VAL A 28 0.33 -24.91 -9.45
C VAL A 28 -1.03 -24.59 -8.84
N GLY A 29 -1.78 -25.66 -8.52
CA GLY A 29 -3.12 -25.53 -7.95
C GLY A 29 -3.17 -24.73 -6.65
N ALA A 30 -2.15 -24.84 -5.80
CA ALA A 30 -2.06 -24.03 -4.57
C ALA A 30 -1.99 -22.52 -4.85
N ALA A 31 -1.28 -22.11 -5.91
CA ALA A 31 -1.15 -20.71 -6.28
C ALA A 31 -2.46 -20.16 -6.87
N GLN A 32 -3.16 -20.97 -7.66
CA GLN A 32 -4.50 -20.61 -8.18
C GLN A 32 -5.53 -20.51 -7.06
N ARG A 33 -5.52 -21.46 -6.11
CA ARG A 33 -6.40 -21.44 -4.93
C ARG A 33 -6.20 -20.17 -4.11
N TYR A 34 -4.95 -19.75 -3.87
CA TYR A 34 -4.69 -18.49 -3.17
C TYR A 34 -5.34 -17.29 -3.87
N LEU A 35 -5.31 -17.21 -5.21
CA LEU A 35 -5.97 -16.10 -5.92
C LEU A 35 -7.50 -16.15 -5.77
N VAL A 36 -8.10 -17.34 -5.78
CA VAL A 36 -9.55 -17.53 -5.57
C VAL A 36 -9.94 -17.18 -4.13
N GLU A 37 -9.17 -17.66 -3.14
CA GLU A 37 -9.36 -17.38 -1.71
C GLU A 37 -9.26 -15.90 -1.38
N ARG A 38 -8.56 -15.11 -2.21
CA ARG A 38 -8.46 -13.65 -2.10
C ARG A 38 -9.38 -12.90 -3.05
N GLY A 39 -10.23 -13.61 -3.81
CA GLY A 39 -11.17 -13.00 -4.76
C GLY A 39 -10.47 -12.22 -5.87
N ILE A 40 -9.28 -12.64 -6.30
CA ILE A 40 -8.47 -11.98 -7.34
C ILE A 40 -8.06 -12.94 -8.46
N GLU A 41 -8.77 -14.05 -8.64
CA GLU A 41 -8.55 -15.04 -9.69
C GLU A 41 -8.60 -14.43 -11.10
N ALA A 42 -9.45 -13.43 -11.33
CA ALA A 42 -9.53 -12.68 -12.58
C ALA A 42 -8.23 -11.91 -12.91
N ALA A 43 -7.34 -11.70 -11.93
CA ALA A 43 -6.04 -11.09 -12.18
C ALA A 43 -5.11 -12.04 -12.95
N ALA A 44 -5.29 -13.36 -12.83
CA ALA A 44 -4.52 -14.34 -13.59
C ALA A 44 -4.80 -14.20 -15.09
N GLY A 45 -3.74 -14.02 -15.90
CA GLY A 45 -3.88 -13.78 -17.33
C GLY A 45 -4.29 -12.35 -17.71
N SER A 46 -4.62 -11.51 -16.73
CA SER A 46 -4.75 -10.07 -16.93
C SER A 46 -3.37 -9.41 -16.96
N TRP A 47 -3.38 -8.09 -17.10
CA TRP A 47 -2.20 -7.25 -17.05
C TRP A 47 -1.57 -7.08 -15.66
N TRP A 48 -2.28 -7.44 -14.59
CA TRP A 48 -1.68 -7.57 -13.27
C TRP A 48 -0.59 -8.65 -13.25
N GLN A 49 -0.72 -9.63 -14.14
CA GLN A 49 0.23 -10.73 -14.38
C GLN A 49 0.79 -11.34 -13.08
N PRO A 50 -0.06 -11.76 -12.12
CA PRO A 50 0.43 -12.56 -11.01
C PRO A 50 1.08 -13.83 -11.56
N GLY A 51 2.09 -14.30 -10.85
CA GLY A 51 2.88 -15.47 -11.18
C GLY A 51 3.10 -16.37 -9.97
N TYR A 52 3.82 -17.47 -10.15
CA TYR A 52 4.27 -18.32 -9.07
C TYR A 52 5.76 -18.58 -9.19
N ALA A 53 6.52 -18.27 -8.13
CA ALA A 53 7.89 -18.73 -7.98
C ALA A 53 7.84 -20.17 -7.45
N PRO A 54 8.24 -21.17 -8.26
CA PRO A 54 8.19 -22.56 -7.85
C PRO A 54 9.15 -22.83 -6.69
N GLY A 55 9.04 -24.03 -6.13
CA GLY A 55 10.11 -24.55 -5.29
C GLY A 55 11.36 -24.90 -6.10
N GLY A 56 12.42 -25.27 -5.39
CA GLY A 56 13.71 -25.63 -5.98
C GLY A 56 14.69 -24.46 -6.01
N TRP A 57 15.97 -24.76 -6.26
CA TRP A 57 17.03 -23.78 -6.03
C TRP A 57 17.39 -22.91 -7.24
N THR A 58 17.17 -23.38 -8.47
CA THR A 58 17.71 -22.75 -9.69
C THR A 58 16.71 -22.71 -10.84
N ALA A 59 15.43 -22.96 -10.61
CA ALA A 59 14.45 -23.15 -11.69
C ALA A 59 14.30 -21.91 -12.58
N LEU A 60 14.30 -20.71 -11.98
CA LEU A 60 14.34 -19.45 -12.73
C LEU A 60 15.73 -19.22 -13.33
N LEU A 61 16.78 -19.43 -12.54
CA LEU A 61 18.16 -19.22 -12.97
C LEU A 61 18.51 -20.02 -14.22
N ASP A 62 18.17 -21.30 -14.26
CA ASP A 62 18.38 -22.21 -15.39
C ASP A 62 17.58 -21.74 -16.60
N ARG A 63 16.33 -21.32 -16.39
CA ARG A 63 15.48 -20.78 -17.45
C ARG A 63 16.07 -19.52 -18.07
N LEU A 64 16.51 -18.56 -17.27
CA LEU A 64 17.00 -17.27 -17.75
C LEU A 64 18.42 -17.38 -18.32
N THR A 65 19.26 -18.24 -17.76
CA THR A 65 20.58 -18.54 -18.34
C THR A 65 20.44 -19.18 -19.72
N GLY A 66 19.46 -20.07 -19.91
CA GLY A 66 19.11 -20.61 -21.22
C GLY A 66 18.58 -19.57 -22.23
N LEU A 67 18.16 -18.39 -21.77
CA LEU A 67 17.81 -17.24 -22.61
C LEU A 67 18.97 -16.25 -22.81
N GLY A 68 20.17 -16.61 -22.37
CA GLY A 68 21.38 -15.80 -22.54
C GLY A 68 21.55 -14.68 -21.50
N PHE A 69 20.88 -14.75 -20.35
CA PHE A 69 21.18 -13.86 -19.22
C PHE A 69 22.38 -14.38 -18.42
N THR A 70 23.32 -13.51 -18.09
CA THR A 70 24.50 -13.88 -17.31
C THR A 70 24.18 -13.94 -15.81
N PRO A 71 24.93 -14.74 -15.02
CA PRO A 71 24.79 -14.77 -13.57
C PRO A 71 24.82 -13.38 -12.91
N GLN A 72 25.71 -12.49 -13.39
CA GLN A 72 25.85 -11.13 -12.87
C GLN A 72 24.62 -10.27 -13.15
N GLU A 73 23.99 -10.43 -14.33
CA GLU A 73 22.72 -9.76 -14.65
C GLU A 73 21.59 -10.22 -13.73
N LEU A 74 21.50 -11.52 -13.43
CA LEU A 74 20.46 -12.08 -12.56
C LEU A 74 20.63 -11.67 -11.09
N LEU A 75 21.87 -11.60 -10.59
CA LEU A 75 22.18 -11.04 -9.28
C LEU A 75 21.84 -9.55 -9.22
N SER A 76 22.26 -8.77 -10.22
CA SER A 76 22.03 -7.32 -10.27
C SER A 76 20.55 -6.96 -10.44
N ALA A 77 19.75 -7.82 -11.06
CA ALA A 77 18.29 -7.68 -11.16
C ALA A 77 17.56 -8.12 -9.88
N GLY A 78 18.26 -8.68 -8.88
CA GLY A 78 17.64 -9.21 -7.67
C GLY A 78 16.79 -10.47 -7.90
N LEU A 79 17.04 -11.17 -9.01
CA LEU A 79 16.35 -12.42 -9.38
C LEU A 79 17.05 -13.66 -8.78
N ALA A 80 18.34 -13.53 -8.48
CA ALA A 80 19.15 -14.55 -7.84
C ALA A 80 19.85 -13.99 -6.59
N ARG A 81 20.35 -14.90 -5.75
CA ARG A 81 21.26 -14.59 -4.63
C ARG A 81 22.33 -15.67 -4.52
N GLN A 82 23.44 -15.33 -3.88
CA GLN A 82 24.46 -16.30 -3.54
C GLN A 82 24.09 -17.02 -2.25
N ALA A 83 24.04 -18.35 -2.29
CA ALA A 83 23.91 -19.20 -1.10
C ALA A 83 25.23 -19.24 -0.31
N ARG A 84 25.19 -19.72 0.94
CA ARG A 84 26.39 -19.87 1.78
C ARG A 84 27.47 -20.77 1.16
N THR A 85 27.06 -21.68 0.27
CA THR A 85 27.95 -22.56 -0.49
C THR A 85 28.65 -21.87 -1.67
N GLY A 86 28.38 -20.59 -1.91
CA GLY A 86 28.87 -19.84 -3.07
C GLY A 86 28.07 -20.04 -4.35
N ARG A 87 27.15 -21.01 -4.39
CA ARG A 87 26.27 -21.26 -5.55
C ARG A 87 25.20 -20.18 -5.67
N LEU A 88 24.87 -19.79 -6.89
CA LEU A 88 23.70 -18.95 -7.14
C LEU A 88 22.43 -19.79 -7.03
N VAL A 89 21.42 -19.18 -6.43
CA VAL A 89 20.07 -19.73 -6.29
C VAL A 89 19.04 -18.64 -6.60
N ASP A 90 17.83 -19.05 -6.95
CA ASP A 90 16.70 -18.17 -7.14
C ASP A 90 16.48 -17.31 -5.87
N TYR A 91 15.98 -16.08 -6.03
CA TYR A 91 15.68 -15.23 -4.88
C TYR A 91 14.34 -15.56 -4.24
N LEU A 92 13.30 -15.75 -5.06
CA LEU A 92 11.94 -16.07 -4.62
C LEU A 92 11.70 -17.57 -4.71
N HIS A 93 11.09 -18.14 -3.66
CA HIS A 93 10.79 -19.57 -3.53
C HIS A 93 9.39 -19.74 -2.97
N HIS A 94 8.61 -20.69 -3.50
CA HIS A 94 7.29 -21.06 -2.96
C HIS A 94 6.34 -19.87 -2.75
N ARG A 95 6.29 -18.94 -3.71
CA ARG A 95 5.57 -17.66 -3.56
C ARG A 95 4.63 -17.38 -4.71
N VAL A 96 3.45 -16.84 -4.42
CA VAL A 96 2.69 -16.09 -5.43
C VAL A 96 3.37 -14.76 -5.62
N VAL A 97 3.70 -14.44 -6.85
CA VAL A 97 4.56 -13.31 -7.22
C VAL A 97 3.73 -12.26 -7.95
N PHE A 98 3.89 -11.01 -7.55
CA PHE A 98 3.28 -9.87 -8.21
C PHE A 98 4.37 -8.97 -8.80
N PRO A 99 4.39 -8.74 -10.13
CA PRO A 99 5.37 -7.88 -10.77
C PRO A 99 5.13 -6.41 -10.41
N ILE A 100 6.20 -5.72 -10.02
CA ILE A 100 6.22 -4.28 -9.72
C ILE A 100 6.74 -3.55 -10.96
N HIS A 101 6.11 -2.42 -11.28
CA HIS A 101 6.35 -1.72 -12.54
C HIS A 101 6.75 -0.26 -12.31
N ASP A 102 7.60 0.26 -13.20
CA ASP A 102 7.82 1.70 -13.33
C ASP A 102 6.63 2.38 -14.05
N LEU A 103 6.66 3.71 -14.18
CA LEU A 103 5.64 4.48 -14.90
C LEU A 103 5.57 4.17 -16.39
N ARG A 104 6.63 3.58 -16.97
CA ARG A 104 6.69 3.13 -18.37
C ARG A 104 6.21 1.69 -18.54
N CYS A 105 5.68 1.09 -17.47
CA CYS A 105 5.23 -0.31 -17.41
C CYS A 105 6.35 -1.34 -17.66
N ASN A 106 7.61 -1.02 -17.39
CA ASN A 106 8.66 -2.02 -17.31
C ASN A 106 8.59 -2.74 -15.96
N VAL A 107 8.78 -4.06 -15.96
CA VAL A 107 8.93 -4.83 -14.71
C VAL A 107 10.28 -4.50 -14.09
N ILE A 108 10.26 -3.92 -12.89
CA ILE A 108 11.47 -3.48 -12.17
C ILE A 108 11.80 -4.40 -10.99
N GLY A 109 10.84 -5.16 -10.50
CA GLY A 109 11.03 -6.08 -9.40
C GLY A 109 9.74 -6.83 -9.08
N PHE A 110 9.71 -7.48 -7.92
CA PHE A 110 8.64 -8.38 -7.54
C PHE A 110 8.36 -8.30 -6.03
N THR A 111 7.09 -8.52 -5.67
CA THR A 111 6.69 -8.88 -4.31
C THR A 111 6.11 -10.29 -4.30
N GLY A 112 6.54 -11.14 -3.36
CA GLY A 112 6.17 -12.54 -3.29
C GLY A 112 5.49 -12.90 -1.98
N ARG A 113 4.22 -13.33 -2.02
CA ARG A 113 3.46 -13.87 -0.88
C ARG A 113 3.84 -15.33 -0.65
N ASP A 114 4.31 -15.67 0.55
CA ASP A 114 4.69 -17.03 0.92
C ASP A 114 3.49 -17.99 0.90
N LEU A 115 3.67 -19.15 0.27
CA LEU A 115 2.75 -20.30 0.30
C LEU A 115 3.43 -21.57 0.86
N SER A 116 4.61 -21.45 1.47
CA SER A 116 5.37 -22.60 1.97
C SER A 116 4.83 -23.14 3.29
N GLY A 117 4.13 -22.29 4.07
CA GLY A 117 3.63 -22.63 5.40
C GLY A 117 4.74 -22.75 6.46
N ARG A 118 5.98 -22.37 6.14
CA ARG A 118 7.09 -22.41 7.10
C ARG A 118 6.95 -21.27 8.11
N PRO A 119 7.06 -21.54 9.43
CA PRO A 119 6.90 -20.51 10.46
C PRO A 119 7.83 -19.30 10.29
N ASP A 120 9.06 -19.54 9.85
CA ASP A 120 10.10 -18.50 9.73
C ASP A 120 10.12 -17.80 8.37
N ALA A 121 9.26 -18.20 7.43
CA ALA A 121 9.22 -17.58 6.11
C ALA A 121 8.44 -16.25 6.19
N PRO A 122 9.01 -15.12 5.73
CA PRO A 122 8.31 -13.84 5.80
C PRO A 122 7.05 -13.88 4.92
N LYS A 123 5.92 -13.38 5.45
CA LYS A 123 4.60 -13.33 4.77
C LYS A 123 4.76 -12.80 3.34
N TYR A 124 5.49 -11.69 3.20
CA TYR A 124 5.90 -11.11 1.92
C TYR A 124 7.42 -10.97 1.84
N LEU A 125 7.97 -11.23 0.65
CA LEU A 125 9.38 -11.01 0.33
C LEU A 125 9.47 -10.18 -0.96
N ASN A 126 10.14 -9.04 -0.89
CA ASN A 126 10.31 -8.14 -2.02
C ASN A 126 11.72 -8.28 -2.60
N THR A 127 11.85 -8.05 -3.90
CA THR A 127 13.14 -7.87 -4.58
C THR A 127 14.07 -6.98 -3.72
N PRO A 128 15.36 -7.32 -3.56
CA PRO A 128 16.31 -6.43 -2.90
C PRO A 128 16.46 -5.13 -3.69
N THR A 129 17.10 -4.12 -3.10
CA THR A 129 17.43 -2.89 -3.84
C THR A 129 18.32 -3.22 -5.03
N THR A 130 17.96 -2.69 -6.21
CA THR A 130 18.73 -2.82 -7.45
C THR A 130 18.81 -1.46 -8.13
N VAL A 131 19.60 -1.37 -9.22
CA VAL A 131 19.66 -0.16 -10.07
C VAL A 131 18.30 0.25 -10.64
N VAL A 132 17.39 -0.71 -10.84
CA VAL A 132 16.06 -0.45 -11.41
C VAL A 132 14.94 -0.43 -10.38
N TYR A 133 15.22 -0.82 -9.13
CA TYR A 133 14.20 -0.97 -8.10
C TYR A 133 14.68 -0.50 -6.74
N HIS A 134 14.02 0.54 -6.25
CA HIS A 134 14.17 1.06 -4.90
C HIS A 134 12.82 0.97 -4.19
N LYS A 135 12.75 0.24 -3.07
CA LYS A 135 11.49 0.03 -2.31
C LYS A 135 10.85 1.36 -1.91
N ALA A 136 11.66 2.37 -1.60
CA ALA A 136 11.24 3.72 -1.23
C ALA A 136 10.59 4.51 -2.35
N GLU A 137 10.68 4.06 -3.60
CA GLU A 137 10.28 4.81 -4.80
C GLU A 137 9.32 4.02 -5.69
N ALA A 138 8.85 2.85 -5.22
CA ALA A 138 8.06 1.94 -6.04
C ALA A 138 6.71 1.66 -5.39
N LEU A 139 5.66 1.92 -6.14
CA LEU A 139 4.28 1.62 -5.77
C LEU A 139 3.73 0.54 -6.70
N PHE A 140 3.32 -0.58 -6.12
CA PHE A 140 2.69 -1.65 -6.89
C PHE A 140 1.39 -1.13 -7.53
N GLY A 141 1.17 -1.51 -8.79
CA GLY A 141 -0.03 -1.14 -9.57
C GLY A 141 0.04 0.20 -10.31
N LEU A 142 0.84 1.16 -9.85
CA LEU A 142 0.76 2.56 -10.34
C LEU A 142 0.91 2.70 -11.87
N GLY A 143 2.04 2.26 -12.43
CA GLY A 143 2.30 2.39 -13.88
C GLY A 143 1.21 1.73 -14.74
N PRO A 144 0.93 0.42 -14.56
CA PRO A 144 -0.09 -0.29 -15.31
C PRO A 144 -1.52 0.28 -15.18
N LEU A 145 -1.89 0.80 -14.01
CA LEU A 145 -3.18 1.47 -13.80
C LEU A 145 -3.26 2.78 -14.59
N LEU A 146 -2.22 3.60 -14.53
CA LEU A 146 -2.16 4.87 -15.27
C LEU A 146 -2.16 4.66 -16.78
N ALA A 147 -1.42 3.66 -17.28
CA ALA A 147 -1.39 3.33 -18.70
C ALA A 147 -2.76 2.87 -19.23
N ARG A 148 -3.61 2.30 -18.35
CA ARG A 148 -4.96 1.83 -18.69
C ARG A 148 -6.03 2.88 -18.52
N ARG A 149 -5.75 3.93 -17.76
CA ARG A 149 -6.63 5.09 -17.69
C ARG A 149 -6.84 5.61 -19.10
N ARG A 150 -8.07 5.48 -19.61
CA ARG A 150 -8.40 5.99 -20.94
C ARG A 150 -8.28 7.51 -20.89
N ARG A 151 -7.64 8.11 -21.90
CA ARG A 151 -7.56 9.59 -22.01
C ARG A 151 -8.92 10.30 -21.99
N ARG A 152 -10.00 9.57 -22.33
CA ARG A 152 -11.39 10.06 -22.32
C ARG A 152 -12.15 9.74 -21.03
N ASP A 153 -11.57 8.98 -20.10
CA ASP A 153 -12.20 8.71 -18.82
C ASP A 153 -12.17 9.99 -17.97
N ARG A 154 -13.34 10.62 -17.83
CA ARG A 154 -13.54 11.88 -17.11
C ARG A 154 -13.96 11.67 -15.66
N ARG A 155 -14.03 10.43 -15.18
CA ARG A 155 -14.37 10.16 -13.77
C ARG A 155 -13.34 10.83 -12.86
N PRO A 156 -13.78 11.43 -11.74
CA PRO A 156 -12.86 11.92 -10.71
C PRO A 156 -11.99 10.76 -10.23
N VAL A 157 -10.71 11.04 -10.00
CA VAL A 157 -9.74 10.05 -9.52
C VAL A 157 -9.72 10.07 -7.99
N ARG A 158 -9.58 8.89 -7.38
CA ARG A 158 -9.23 8.73 -5.97
C ARG A 158 -7.99 7.86 -5.88
N VAL A 159 -6.94 8.35 -5.22
CA VAL A 159 -5.76 7.52 -4.93
C VAL A 159 -6.10 6.69 -3.69
N VAL A 160 -5.95 5.37 -3.79
CA VAL A 160 -6.17 4.47 -2.66
C VAL A 160 -4.85 3.80 -2.32
N VAL A 161 -4.32 4.03 -1.12
CA VAL A 161 -3.08 3.41 -0.66
C VAL A 161 -3.42 2.27 0.29
N VAL A 162 -2.98 1.05 -0.06
CA VAL A 162 -3.17 -0.17 0.71
C VAL A 162 -1.84 -0.81 1.09
N GLU A 163 -1.86 -1.82 1.96
CA GLU A 163 -0.65 -2.49 2.44
C GLU A 163 -0.10 -3.52 1.43
N GLY A 164 -0.98 -4.33 0.83
CA GLY A 164 -0.59 -5.49 0.03
C GLY A 164 -0.98 -5.42 -1.44
N ALA A 165 -0.22 -6.12 -2.29
CA ALA A 165 -0.53 -6.23 -3.72
C ALA A 165 -1.89 -6.90 -3.98
N ALA A 166 -2.25 -7.92 -3.19
CA ALA A 166 -3.55 -8.57 -3.28
C ALA A 166 -4.69 -7.58 -3.01
N ASP A 167 -4.52 -6.71 -2.02
CA ASP A 167 -5.52 -5.73 -1.61
C ASP A 167 -5.68 -4.64 -2.67
N ALA A 168 -4.59 -4.23 -3.34
CA ALA A 168 -4.66 -3.27 -4.44
C ALA A 168 -5.45 -3.85 -5.63
N ILE A 169 -5.25 -5.12 -5.94
CA ILE A 169 -6.02 -5.82 -6.97
C ILE A 169 -7.48 -5.97 -6.53
N ALA A 170 -7.74 -6.28 -5.26
CA ALA A 170 -9.08 -6.42 -4.72
C ALA A 170 -9.86 -5.10 -4.80
N VAL A 171 -9.27 -3.98 -4.36
CA VAL A 171 -9.88 -2.64 -4.50
C VAL A 171 -10.13 -2.30 -5.97
N HIS A 172 -9.20 -2.64 -6.87
CA HIS A 172 -9.40 -2.42 -8.30
C HIS A 172 -10.62 -3.20 -8.84
N ARG A 173 -10.77 -4.46 -8.41
CA ARG A 173 -11.91 -5.32 -8.80
C ARG A 173 -13.23 -4.81 -8.21
N MET A 174 -13.23 -4.36 -6.96
CA MET A 174 -14.39 -3.76 -6.31
C MET A 174 -14.90 -2.53 -7.07
N ALA A 175 -13.98 -1.70 -7.57
CA ALA A 175 -14.27 -0.38 -8.11
C ALA A 175 -14.53 -0.32 -9.62
N HIS A 176 -14.63 -1.46 -10.31
CA HIS A 176 -14.68 -1.52 -11.78
C HIS A 176 -15.74 -0.58 -12.38
N ASP A 177 -16.97 -0.62 -11.84
CA ASP A 177 -18.12 0.16 -12.31
C ASP A 177 -18.44 1.38 -11.43
N HIS A 178 -17.50 1.79 -10.58
CA HIS A 178 -17.71 2.92 -9.68
C HIS A 178 -17.67 4.28 -10.40
N ALA A 179 -18.40 5.25 -9.84
CA ALA A 179 -18.49 6.62 -10.37
C ALA A 179 -17.15 7.38 -10.32
N GLU A 180 -16.32 7.07 -9.33
CA GLU A 180 -14.92 7.52 -9.25
C GLU A 180 -13.98 6.44 -9.81
N LEU A 181 -12.92 6.86 -10.49
CA LEU A 181 -11.82 5.98 -10.85
C LEU A 181 -10.88 5.81 -9.65
N LEU A 182 -10.95 4.66 -8.99
CA LEU A 182 -10.02 4.31 -7.92
C LEU A 182 -8.68 3.91 -8.52
N LEU A 183 -7.61 4.51 -8.02
CA LEU A 183 -6.22 4.20 -8.34
C LEU A 183 -5.58 3.50 -7.12
N PRO A 184 -5.83 2.19 -6.93
CA PRO A 184 -5.30 1.45 -5.79
C PRO A 184 -3.82 1.10 -6.01
N VAL A 185 -2.98 1.56 -5.10
CA VAL A 185 -1.55 1.30 -5.08
C VAL A 185 -1.15 0.67 -3.75
N ALA A 186 -0.18 -0.24 -3.79
CA ALA A 186 0.34 -0.87 -2.58
C ALA A 186 1.81 -0.54 -2.34
N LEU A 187 2.19 -0.40 -1.07
CA LEU A 187 3.58 -0.30 -0.67
C LEU A 187 4.30 -1.64 -0.86
N CYS A 188 5.59 -1.60 -1.15
CA CYS A 188 6.40 -2.82 -1.29
C CYS A 188 7.15 -3.16 0.00
N GLY A 189 6.40 -3.42 1.08
CA GLY A 189 6.90 -3.91 2.37
C GLY A 189 7.80 -2.95 3.16
N ILE A 190 7.55 -1.65 3.04
CA ILE A 190 8.20 -0.59 3.84
C ILE A 190 7.15 0.42 4.31
N VAL A 191 7.53 1.31 5.23
CA VAL A 191 6.76 2.50 5.59
C VAL A 191 6.60 3.41 4.36
N LEU A 192 5.48 4.13 4.26
CA LEU A 192 5.31 5.20 3.29
C LEU A 192 6.51 6.16 3.32
N THR A 193 6.85 6.78 2.20
CA THR A 193 7.99 7.69 2.08
C THR A 193 7.55 8.95 1.33
N GLU A 194 8.30 10.04 1.46
CA GLU A 194 8.06 11.23 0.63
C GLU A 194 8.29 10.96 -0.86
N GLN A 195 9.21 10.06 -1.22
CA GLN A 195 9.42 9.68 -2.61
C GLN A 195 8.15 9.05 -3.22
N HIS A 196 7.39 8.25 -2.46
CA HIS A 196 6.10 7.73 -2.94
C HIS A 196 5.11 8.86 -3.24
N LEU A 197 5.08 9.90 -2.42
CA LEU A 197 4.21 11.06 -2.67
C LEU A 197 4.67 11.88 -3.86
N ARG A 198 5.98 12.11 -4.00
CA ARG A 198 6.55 12.76 -5.20
C ARG A 198 6.21 11.96 -6.46
N LEU A 199 6.30 10.64 -6.41
CA LEU A 199 5.93 9.75 -7.51
C LEU A 199 4.44 9.90 -7.87
N LEU A 200 3.54 9.84 -6.88
CA LEU A 200 2.10 10.01 -7.10
C LEU A 200 1.76 11.39 -7.67
N THR A 201 2.32 12.46 -7.09
CA THR A 201 2.10 13.83 -7.55
C THR A 201 2.62 14.03 -8.98
N THR A 202 3.79 13.49 -9.31
CA THR A 202 4.35 13.54 -10.67
C THR A 202 3.48 12.76 -11.65
N ALA A 203 3.04 11.57 -11.26
CA ALA A 203 2.26 10.70 -12.12
C ALA A 203 0.83 11.21 -12.37
N LEU A 204 0.32 12.07 -11.49
CA LEU A 204 -1.00 12.71 -11.56
C LEU A 204 -0.94 14.20 -11.95
N ALA A 205 0.22 14.68 -12.39
CA ALA A 205 0.41 16.06 -12.80
C ALA A 205 -0.56 16.47 -13.93
N GLY A 206 -1.01 17.71 -13.91
CA GLY A 206 -1.94 18.27 -14.92
C GLY A 206 -3.43 18.04 -14.63
N ALA A 207 -3.78 17.49 -13.47
CA ALA A 207 -5.15 17.41 -12.97
C ALA A 207 -5.24 17.99 -11.54
N PRO A 208 -6.43 18.40 -11.07
CA PRO A 208 -6.64 18.71 -9.66
C PRO A 208 -6.18 17.54 -8.78
N ALA A 209 -5.54 17.85 -7.66
CA ALA A 209 -5.04 16.85 -6.74
C ALA A 209 -6.21 16.00 -6.20
N PRO A 210 -6.26 14.68 -6.50
CA PRO A 210 -7.34 13.85 -6.01
C PRO A 210 -7.24 13.63 -4.49
N PRO A 211 -8.32 13.21 -3.82
CA PRO A 211 -8.20 12.67 -2.47
C PRO A 211 -7.28 11.44 -2.48
N LEU A 212 -6.45 11.34 -1.43
CA LEU A 212 -5.65 10.16 -1.12
C LEU A 212 -6.27 9.49 0.11
N THR A 213 -6.80 8.29 -0.08
CA THR A 213 -7.44 7.50 0.96
C THR A 213 -6.52 6.35 1.37
N LEU A 214 -6.11 6.32 2.63
CA LEU A 214 -5.49 5.15 3.24
C LEU A 214 -6.56 4.08 3.50
N VAL A 215 -6.35 2.86 3.03
CA VAL A 215 -7.21 1.71 3.35
C VAL A 215 -6.31 0.62 3.88
N LEU A 216 -6.10 0.64 5.19
CA LEU A 216 -5.19 -0.24 5.91
C LEU A 216 -5.95 -1.38 6.57
N ASP A 217 -5.24 -2.42 6.98
CA ASP A 217 -5.86 -3.58 7.61
C ASP A 217 -6.55 -3.17 8.92
N GLY A 218 -7.71 -3.76 9.21
CA GLY A 218 -8.52 -3.49 10.40
C GLY A 218 -7.92 -4.05 11.70
N ASP A 219 -6.60 -4.15 11.80
CA ASP A 219 -5.90 -4.68 12.97
C ASP A 219 -4.99 -3.63 13.63
N GLU A 220 -4.31 -4.03 14.71
CA GLU A 220 -3.40 -3.13 15.42
C GLU A 220 -2.18 -2.73 14.56
N ALA A 221 -1.73 -3.59 13.64
CA ALA A 221 -0.62 -3.27 12.76
C ALA A 221 -1.00 -2.17 11.75
N GLY A 222 -2.21 -2.25 11.19
CA GLY A 222 -2.77 -1.22 10.31
C GLY A 222 -3.01 0.10 11.04
N ARG A 223 -3.50 0.06 12.29
CA ARG A 223 -3.63 1.26 13.14
C ARG A 223 -2.28 1.93 13.40
N GLN A 224 -1.23 1.15 13.71
CA GLN A 224 0.11 1.69 13.89
C GLN A 224 0.71 2.19 12.58
N ALA A 225 0.44 1.53 11.45
CA ALA A 225 0.85 1.99 10.14
C ALA A 225 0.23 3.36 9.81
N PHE A 226 -1.06 3.56 10.10
CA PHE A 226 -1.71 4.87 9.97
C PHE A 226 -0.96 5.96 10.73
N GLU A 227 -0.68 5.77 12.02
CA GLU A 227 -0.02 6.80 12.84
C GLU A 227 1.40 7.12 12.35
N ARG A 228 2.10 6.11 11.81
CA ARG A 228 3.42 6.30 11.20
C ARG A 228 3.36 7.03 9.85
N TRP A 229 2.33 6.77 9.05
CA TRP A 229 2.26 7.27 7.67
C TRP A 229 1.62 8.65 7.58
N LEU A 230 0.68 8.97 8.46
CA LEU A 230 -0.07 10.22 8.39
C LEU A 230 0.83 11.48 8.38
N PRO A 231 1.87 11.60 9.24
CA PRO A 231 2.74 12.77 9.21
C PRO A 231 3.49 12.95 7.88
N LEU A 232 3.76 11.85 7.16
CA LEU A 232 4.45 11.88 5.88
C LEU A 232 3.55 12.38 4.76
N LEU A 233 2.22 12.31 4.94
CA LEU A 233 1.23 12.74 3.96
C LEU A 233 0.99 14.25 3.93
N HIS A 234 1.63 15.05 4.79
CA HIS A 234 1.48 16.51 4.79
C HIS A 234 1.87 17.16 3.45
N GLY A 235 2.77 16.54 2.68
CA GLY A 235 3.16 17.01 1.36
C GLY A 235 2.17 16.69 0.23
N TRP A 236 1.08 15.97 0.51
CA TRP A 236 0.06 15.68 -0.50
C TRP A 236 -0.79 16.93 -0.78
N PRO A 237 -0.95 17.35 -2.06
CA PRO A 237 -1.69 18.57 -2.38
C PRO A 237 -3.22 18.44 -2.25
N GLY A 238 -3.76 17.22 -2.22
CA GLY A 238 -5.19 16.95 -2.11
C GLY A 238 -5.64 16.63 -0.69
N ALA A 239 -6.91 16.24 -0.52
CA ALA A 239 -7.40 15.77 0.78
C ALA A 239 -6.71 14.44 1.18
N VAL A 240 -6.39 14.30 2.46
CA VAL A 240 -5.88 13.05 3.03
C VAL A 240 -6.97 12.42 3.90
N GLU A 241 -7.33 11.20 3.58
CA GLU A 241 -8.44 10.47 4.17
C GLU A 241 -8.00 9.06 4.58
N THR A 242 -8.81 8.41 5.39
CA THR A 242 -8.62 7.02 5.77
C THR A 242 -9.96 6.30 5.83
N ALA A 243 -10.00 5.04 5.42
CA ALA A 243 -11.12 4.14 5.65
C ALA A 243 -10.79 3.21 6.81
N THR A 244 -11.59 3.25 7.87
CA THR A 244 -11.48 2.28 8.96
C THR A 244 -12.20 1.00 8.55
N LEU A 245 -11.47 -0.10 8.36
CA LEU A 245 -12.08 -1.39 8.05
C LEU A 245 -12.62 -2.07 9.31
N PRO A 246 -13.60 -2.98 9.19
CA PRO A 246 -14.00 -3.87 10.28
C PRO A 246 -12.81 -4.61 10.88
N ASP A 247 -12.86 -4.89 12.18
CA ASP A 247 -11.74 -5.52 12.90
C ASP A 247 -11.30 -6.84 12.24
N GLY A 248 -9.99 -6.97 12.05
CA GLY A 248 -9.36 -8.15 11.46
C GLY A 248 -9.67 -8.38 9.97
N SER A 249 -10.21 -7.38 9.27
CA SER A 249 -10.45 -7.47 7.82
C SER A 249 -9.48 -6.64 7.00
N ASP A 250 -9.19 -7.12 5.79
CA ASP A 250 -8.48 -6.41 4.74
C ASP A 250 -9.38 -6.27 3.49
N PRO A 251 -8.99 -5.47 2.47
CA PRO A 251 -9.81 -5.31 1.27
C PRO A 251 -10.10 -6.64 0.54
N ALA A 252 -9.13 -7.54 0.39
CA ALA A 252 -9.38 -8.79 -0.30
C ALA A 252 -10.34 -9.71 0.48
N ASP A 253 -10.27 -9.72 1.81
CA ASP A 253 -11.21 -10.45 2.67
C ASP A 253 -12.62 -9.87 2.55
N LEU A 254 -12.76 -8.53 2.51
CA LEU A 254 -14.06 -7.88 2.29
C LEU A 254 -14.64 -8.25 0.93
N LEU A 255 -13.81 -8.26 -0.12
CA LEU A 255 -14.22 -8.65 -1.47
C LEU A 255 -14.80 -10.07 -1.50
N VAL A 256 -14.13 -11.02 -0.84
CA VAL A 256 -14.54 -12.42 -0.80
C VAL A 256 -15.83 -12.59 -0.01
N ARG A 257 -15.96 -11.95 1.16
CA ARG A 257 -17.12 -12.12 2.03
C ARG A 257 -18.38 -11.41 1.53
N LEU A 258 -18.23 -10.24 0.92
CA LEU A 258 -19.36 -9.34 0.62
C LEU A 258 -19.64 -9.21 -0.88
N GLY A 259 -18.70 -9.61 -1.73
CA GLY A 259 -18.73 -9.31 -3.17
C GLY A 259 -18.34 -7.86 -3.49
N PRO A 260 -18.11 -7.54 -4.77
CA PRO A 260 -17.48 -6.28 -5.20
C PRO A 260 -18.20 -5.02 -4.72
N GLU A 261 -19.51 -4.92 -4.97
CA GLU A 261 -20.29 -3.71 -4.69
C GLU A 261 -20.44 -3.46 -3.18
N SER A 262 -20.85 -4.48 -2.42
CA SER A 262 -21.02 -4.35 -0.96
C SER A 262 -19.70 -4.19 -0.22
N ALA A 263 -18.60 -4.78 -0.72
CA ALA A 263 -17.27 -4.53 -0.18
C ALA A 263 -16.83 -3.09 -0.43
N LEU A 264 -17.00 -2.58 -1.66
CA LEU A 264 -16.67 -1.19 -1.97
C LEU A 264 -17.46 -0.21 -1.11
N ARG A 265 -18.77 -0.40 -1.00
CA ARG A 265 -19.64 0.41 -0.15
C ARG A 265 -19.17 0.37 1.31
N THR A 266 -18.83 -0.82 1.83
CA THR A 266 -18.27 -0.98 3.18
C THR A 266 -17.03 -0.14 3.42
N VAL A 267 -16.12 -0.08 2.43
CA VAL A 267 -14.90 0.74 2.48
C VAL A 267 -15.22 2.22 2.39
N LEU A 268 -16.00 2.64 1.39
CA LEU A 268 -16.28 4.05 1.09
C LEU A 268 -17.15 4.72 2.17
N ASP A 269 -18.15 4.03 2.73
CA ASP A 269 -19.01 4.54 3.81
C ASP A 269 -18.23 4.83 5.10
N ARG A 270 -17.01 4.29 5.21
CA ARG A 270 -16.12 4.46 6.37
C ARG A 270 -14.96 5.41 6.09
N VAL A 271 -14.93 6.05 4.93
CA VAL A 271 -13.92 7.07 4.61
C VAL A 271 -14.17 8.32 5.45
N ARG A 272 -13.13 8.77 6.14
CA ARG A 272 -13.14 10.01 6.93
C ARG A 272 -11.86 10.80 6.67
N PRO A 273 -11.88 12.13 6.83
CA PRO A 273 -10.66 12.93 6.86
C PRO A 273 -9.68 12.38 7.90
N ALA A 274 -8.42 12.22 7.51
CA ALA A 274 -7.48 11.44 8.31
C ALA A 274 -7.22 12.05 9.70
N GLN A 275 -7.13 13.38 9.81
CA GLN A 275 -6.95 14.03 11.11
C GLN A 275 -8.18 13.90 12.03
N LEU A 276 -9.40 13.87 11.48
CA LEU A 276 -10.61 13.58 12.28
C LEU A 276 -10.56 12.14 12.81
N ALA A 277 -10.22 11.17 11.96
CA ALA A 277 -10.09 9.78 12.37
C ALA A 277 -8.95 9.54 13.37
N ARG A 278 -7.89 10.36 13.33
CA ARG A 278 -6.80 10.34 14.32
C ARG A 278 -7.26 10.94 15.65
N LEU A 279 -7.93 12.09 15.60
CA LEU A 279 -8.47 12.76 16.79
C LEU A 279 -9.45 11.85 17.53
N ASP A 280 -10.38 11.23 16.81
CA ASP A 280 -11.35 10.29 17.37
C ASP A 280 -10.67 9.16 18.16
N ARG A 281 -9.59 8.59 17.61
CA ARG A 281 -8.78 7.55 18.26
C ARG A 281 -7.98 8.03 19.47
N ILE A 282 -7.46 9.27 19.43
CA ILE A 282 -6.82 9.86 20.61
C ILE A 282 -7.85 9.99 21.73
N LEU A 283 -9.06 10.43 21.39
CA LEU A 283 -10.17 10.61 22.32
C LEU A 283 -10.74 9.28 22.84
N ASP A 284 -10.73 8.20 22.06
CA ASP A 284 -11.09 6.85 22.54
C ASP A 284 -10.20 6.37 23.70
N ARG A 285 -8.96 6.85 23.78
CA ARG A 285 -8.01 6.54 24.87
C ARG A 285 -8.14 7.49 26.05
N LEU A 286 -8.89 8.58 25.90
CA LEU A 286 -9.09 9.62 26.88
C LEU A 286 -10.54 9.54 27.35
N ASP A 287 -10.83 8.60 28.25
CA ASP A 287 -12.19 8.40 28.78
C ASP A 287 -12.63 9.62 29.62
N PRO A 288 -13.61 10.43 29.18
CA PRO A 288 -14.09 11.58 29.92
C PRO A 288 -14.75 11.21 31.25
N ALA A 289 -15.22 9.97 31.41
CA ALA A 289 -15.78 9.50 32.68
C ALA A 289 -14.70 9.26 33.74
N VAL A 290 -13.44 9.10 33.31
CA VAL A 290 -12.28 8.88 34.18
C VAL A 290 -11.44 10.16 34.33
N LEU A 291 -11.47 11.03 33.33
CA LEU A 291 -10.72 12.29 33.32
C LEU A 291 -11.49 13.41 34.01
N ASP A 292 -10.93 13.98 35.08
CA ASP A 292 -11.45 15.24 35.63
C ASP A 292 -11.03 16.42 34.72
N LEU A 293 -11.91 16.76 33.77
CA LEU A 293 -11.69 17.87 32.85
C LEU A 293 -11.83 19.26 33.52
N TRP A 294 -12.22 19.35 34.80
CA TRP A 294 -12.18 20.62 35.55
C TRP A 294 -10.77 20.92 36.07
N GLU A 295 -9.94 19.89 36.26
CA GLU A 295 -8.54 20.03 36.64
C GLU A 295 -7.74 20.66 35.49
N PRO A 296 -7.04 21.80 35.72
CA PRO A 296 -6.24 22.46 34.69
C PRO A 296 -5.17 21.55 34.07
N GLU A 297 -4.50 20.73 34.88
CA GLU A 297 -3.42 19.84 34.43
C GLU A 297 -3.94 18.75 33.49
N THR A 298 -5.09 18.16 33.80
CA THR A 298 -5.77 17.19 32.94
C THR A 298 -6.18 17.83 31.60
N ARG A 299 -6.71 19.07 31.60
CA ARG A 299 -7.02 19.78 30.35
C ARG A 299 -5.77 20.02 29.49
N VAL A 300 -4.67 20.47 30.09
CA VAL A 300 -3.39 20.66 29.37
C VAL A 300 -2.92 19.34 28.75
N ARG A 301 -3.03 18.22 29.45
CA ARG A 301 -2.70 16.89 28.90
C ARG A 301 -3.56 16.54 27.68
N VAL A 302 -4.86 16.80 27.74
CA VAL A 302 -5.78 16.60 26.61
C VAL A 302 -5.42 17.51 25.44
N TRP A 303 -5.18 18.80 25.68
CA TRP A 303 -4.78 19.75 24.64
C TRP A 303 -3.48 19.35 23.96
N ARG A 304 -2.45 18.94 24.72
CA ARG A 304 -1.20 18.42 24.16
C ARG A 304 -1.40 17.19 23.29
N ALA A 305 -2.33 16.30 23.67
CA ALA A 305 -2.64 15.11 22.90
C ALA A 305 -3.33 15.42 21.57
N ILE A 306 -4.29 16.36 21.55
CA ILE A 306 -5.11 16.62 20.35
C ILE A 306 -4.54 17.70 19.42
N THR A 307 -3.76 18.66 19.95
CA THR A 307 -3.19 19.79 19.18
C THR A 307 -2.40 19.36 17.93
N PRO A 308 -1.63 18.25 17.91
CA PRO A 308 -0.98 17.76 16.70
C PRO A 308 -1.93 17.52 15.52
N CYS A 309 -3.20 17.16 15.74
CA CYS A 309 -4.19 17.02 14.67
C CYS A 309 -4.57 18.37 14.06
N PHE A 310 -4.72 19.41 14.89
CA PHE A 310 -5.04 20.77 14.44
C PHE A 310 -3.89 21.42 13.69
N ARG A 311 -2.65 21.24 14.16
CA ARG A 311 -1.45 21.73 13.45
C ARG A 311 -1.29 21.05 12.09
N ALA A 312 -1.65 19.78 11.98
CA ALA A 312 -1.49 19.00 10.76
C ALA A 312 -2.58 19.27 9.70
N ASP A 313 -3.79 19.68 10.10
CA ASP A 313 -4.85 20.10 9.16
C ASP A 313 -5.60 21.35 9.66
N PRO A 314 -4.97 22.54 9.57
CA PRO A 314 -5.57 23.80 10.02
C PRO A 314 -6.87 24.15 9.29
N ARG A 315 -7.03 23.67 8.04
CA ARG A 315 -8.22 23.91 7.22
C ARG A 315 -9.46 23.25 7.81
N ARG A 316 -9.28 22.20 8.62
CA ARG A 316 -10.35 21.48 9.33
C ARG A 316 -10.44 21.83 10.81
N GLY A 317 -9.85 22.94 11.25
CA GLY A 317 -9.84 23.33 12.66
C GLY A 317 -11.24 23.36 13.30
N ALA A 318 -12.24 23.86 12.57
CA ALA A 318 -13.63 23.88 13.04
C ALA A 318 -14.23 22.48 13.20
N ASP A 319 -14.03 21.59 12.22
CA ASP A 319 -14.51 20.19 12.28
C ASP A 319 -13.85 19.43 13.44
N LEU A 320 -12.53 19.61 13.60
CA LEU A 320 -11.74 18.99 14.67
C LEU A 320 -12.19 19.49 16.05
N ALA A 321 -12.44 20.79 16.19
CA ALA A 321 -12.93 21.37 17.43
C ALA A 321 -14.35 20.89 17.78
N ALA A 322 -15.24 20.81 16.78
CA ALA A 322 -16.58 20.28 16.95
C ALA A 322 -16.57 18.82 17.42
N LEU A 323 -15.72 17.98 16.81
CA LEU A 323 -15.54 16.58 17.24
C LEU A 323 -15.02 16.50 18.68
N ALA A 324 -13.94 17.23 19.01
CA ALA A 324 -13.38 17.23 20.36
C ALA A 324 -14.38 17.74 21.40
N SER A 325 -15.12 18.82 21.10
CA SER A 325 -16.17 19.37 21.97
C SER A 325 -17.25 18.33 22.26
N ALA A 326 -17.77 17.66 21.23
CA ALA A 326 -18.81 16.65 21.39
C ALA A 326 -18.33 15.44 22.21
N ARG A 327 -17.09 14.98 21.97
CA ARG A 327 -16.50 13.80 22.63
C ARG A 327 -16.08 14.06 24.07
N LEU A 328 -15.60 15.27 24.38
CA LEU A 328 -15.14 15.66 25.73
C LEU A 328 -16.27 16.25 26.58
N GLY A 329 -17.41 16.61 26.00
CA GLY A 329 -18.49 17.31 26.69
C GLY A 329 -18.12 18.74 27.10
N LEU A 330 -17.16 19.37 26.40
CA LEU A 330 -16.67 20.72 26.69
C LEU A 330 -17.25 21.74 25.70
N PRO A 331 -17.49 23.00 26.11
CA PRO A 331 -17.85 24.07 25.19
C PRO A 331 -16.83 24.21 24.05
N LEU A 332 -17.32 24.44 22.83
CA LEU A 332 -16.48 24.63 21.64
C LEU A 332 -15.42 25.73 21.84
N ALA A 333 -15.79 26.82 22.51
CA ALA A 333 -14.89 27.94 22.81
C ALA A 333 -13.71 27.52 23.69
N ASP A 334 -13.94 26.61 24.65
CA ASP A 334 -12.89 26.13 25.56
C ASP A 334 -11.89 25.24 24.84
N VAL A 335 -12.39 24.35 23.96
CA VAL A 335 -11.54 23.52 23.09
C VAL A 335 -10.69 24.40 22.17
N MET A 336 -11.31 25.39 21.52
CA MET A 336 -10.61 26.29 20.61
C MET A 336 -9.54 27.11 21.35
N SER A 337 -9.88 27.69 22.50
CA SER A 337 -8.94 28.44 23.33
C SER A 337 -7.77 27.57 23.82
N GLY A 338 -8.08 26.36 24.31
CA GLY A 338 -7.08 25.40 24.78
C GLY A 338 -6.09 24.98 23.69
N VAL A 339 -6.59 24.65 22.50
CA VAL A 339 -5.73 24.29 21.35
C VAL A 339 -4.91 25.49 20.87
N VAL A 340 -5.50 26.68 20.76
CA VAL A 340 -4.77 27.90 20.34
C VAL A 340 -3.62 28.21 21.31
N ASN A 341 -3.85 28.09 22.61
CA ASN A 341 -2.82 28.33 23.63
C ASN A 341 -1.66 27.31 23.58
N GLU A 342 -1.93 26.05 23.22
CA GLU A 342 -0.86 25.05 23.02
C GLU A 342 -0.15 25.19 21.66
N ILE A 343 -0.77 25.89 20.69
CA ILE A 343 -0.18 26.17 19.39
C ILE A 343 0.84 27.32 19.48
N ALA A 344 0.50 28.38 20.23
CA ALA A 344 1.26 29.61 20.42
C ALA A 344 2.63 29.38 21.08
#